data_AF-A0A2I0WY03-F1
#
_entry.id   AF-A0A2I0WY03-F1
#
_cell.length_a   1.000
_cell.length_b   1.000
_cell.length_c   1.000
_cell.angle_alpha   90.00
_cell.angle_beta   90.00
_cell.angle_gamma   90.00
#
_symmetry.space_group_name_H-M   'P 1'
#
loop_
_entity.id
_entity.type
_entity.pdbx_description
1 polymer ?
#
loop_
_entity_poly.entity_id
_entity_poly.type
_entity_poly.pdbx_seq_one_letter_code
_entity_poly.pdbx_strand_id
1 'polypeptide(L)'
;MSKPPFPVVLLLLLISSTQSPAACASSFVCNLVKYTVGDEFSGNVESLLYDLAELGQYEPGKNYYENYPFRGSQVAYGRSTCSGSLTVDDCYSCLLKAVVAVKNWCYMAIGGQVEVGECDLRYEQYDFV
;
A
#
# COMPACT_ATOMS: atom_id res chain seq x y z
N MET A 1 51.01 -11.38 -43.59
CA MET A 1 49.93 -10.41 -43.33
C MET A 1 48.73 -10.89 -44.14
N SER A 2 47.54 -11.24 -43.68
CA SER A 2 46.85 -11.19 -42.38
C SER A 2 45.76 -12.27 -42.41
N LYS A 3 45.42 -12.81 -41.24
CA LYS A 3 44.57 -13.98 -40.96
C LYS A 3 43.06 -13.67 -41.16
N PRO A 4 42.22 -14.58 -41.70
CA PRO A 4 40.76 -14.57 -41.53
C PRO A 4 40.36 -15.51 -40.36
N PRO A 5 39.08 -15.78 -40.05
CA PRO A 5 37.84 -15.00 -40.06
C PRO A 5 37.27 -14.89 -38.60
N PHE A 6 36.18 -14.17 -38.36
CA PHE A 6 35.00 -14.66 -37.61
C PHE A 6 33.94 -13.54 -37.55
N PRO A 7 32.65 -13.87 -37.72
CA PRO A 7 31.51 -12.98 -37.47
C PRO A 7 31.26 -12.93 -35.95
N VAL A 8 30.14 -12.34 -35.51
CA VAL A 8 29.73 -12.17 -34.09
C VAL A 8 30.23 -10.85 -33.49
N VAL A 9 29.53 -9.76 -33.79
CA VAL A 9 28.80 -9.02 -32.75
C VAL A 9 27.54 -8.51 -33.44
N LEU A 10 26.56 -9.41 -33.56
CA LEU A 10 25.16 -9.00 -33.62
C LEU A 10 24.99 -8.03 -32.47
N LEU A 11 24.66 -6.78 -32.80
CA LEU A 11 24.34 -5.71 -31.87
C LEU A 11 23.25 -6.25 -30.94
N LEU A 12 23.66 -6.85 -29.81
CA LEU A 12 22.84 -7.03 -28.64
C LEU A 12 22.53 -5.60 -28.22
N LEU A 13 21.50 -5.04 -28.83
CA LEU A 13 20.83 -3.86 -28.32
C LEU A 13 20.61 -4.17 -26.86
N LEU A 14 21.36 -3.43 -26.05
CA LEU A 14 21.18 -3.30 -24.62
C LEU A 14 19.74 -2.83 -24.42
N ILE A 15 18.82 -3.79 -24.41
CA ILE A 15 17.74 -3.74 -23.44
C ILE A 15 18.33 -4.40 -22.20
N SER A 16 19.40 -3.79 -21.67
CA SER A 16 19.40 -3.53 -20.24
C SER A 16 18.16 -2.66 -20.05
N SER A 17 16.99 -3.29 -19.96
CA SER A 17 15.93 -2.69 -19.18
C SER A 17 16.57 -2.61 -17.81
N THR A 18 17.22 -1.49 -17.51
CA THR A 18 17.00 -0.90 -16.20
C THR A 18 15.50 -0.98 -16.11
N GLN A 19 15.00 -1.89 -15.27
CA GLN A 19 13.65 -1.71 -14.77
C GLN A 19 13.66 -0.25 -14.38
N SER A 20 12.99 0.59 -15.17
CA SER A 20 12.58 1.86 -14.62
C SER A 20 11.84 1.37 -13.39
N PRO A 21 12.32 1.66 -12.16
CA PRO A 21 11.45 1.43 -11.03
C PRO A 21 10.22 2.20 -11.46
N ALA A 22 9.09 1.51 -11.69
CA ALA A 22 7.85 2.19 -11.94
C ALA A 22 7.82 3.27 -10.87
N ALA A 23 7.94 4.55 -11.24
CA ALA A 23 7.99 5.63 -10.27
C ALA A 23 6.80 5.36 -9.37
N CYS A 24 7.04 4.95 -8.11
CA CYS A 24 6.06 4.21 -7.29
C CYS A 24 4.71 4.88 -7.50
N ALA A 25 3.84 4.26 -8.30
CA ALA A 25 2.64 4.93 -8.74
C ALA A 25 1.72 4.90 -7.52
N SER A 26 1.82 5.97 -6.72
CA SER A 26 1.03 6.11 -5.52
C SER A 26 -0.22 6.87 -5.89
N SER A 27 -1.35 6.16 -5.94
CA SER A 27 -2.67 6.79 -6.05
C SER A 27 -3.22 7.01 -4.64
N PHE A 28 -3.99 8.08 -4.45
CA PHE A 28 -4.69 8.31 -3.19
C PHE A 28 -6.05 8.96 -3.43
N VAL A 29 -7.04 8.53 -2.66
CA VAL A 29 -8.39 9.11 -2.64
C VAL A 29 -8.73 9.38 -1.18
N CYS A 30 -9.01 10.63 -0.86
CA CYS A 30 -9.29 11.04 0.50
C CYS A 30 -10.70 11.62 0.60
N ASN A 31 -11.41 11.28 1.66
CA ASN A 31 -12.63 11.98 2.01
C ASN A 31 -12.32 13.45 2.32
N LEU A 32 -13.18 14.36 1.86
CA LEU A 32 -13.05 15.79 2.12
C LEU A 32 -13.46 16.16 3.54
N VAL A 33 -14.32 15.36 4.17
CA VAL A 33 -14.70 15.51 5.57
C VAL A 33 -13.54 15.02 6.44
N LYS A 34 -13.25 15.80 7.48
CA LYS A 34 -12.17 15.54 8.42
C LYS A 34 -12.73 15.16 9.80
N TYR A 35 -12.07 14.22 10.46
CA TYR A 35 -12.23 14.02 11.90
C TYR A 35 -11.36 15.02 12.66
N THR A 36 -11.56 15.12 13.98
CA THR A 36 -10.78 16.01 14.85
C THR A 36 -9.67 15.23 15.55
N VAL A 37 -8.48 15.82 15.68
CA VAL A 37 -7.38 15.16 16.42
C VAL A 37 -7.80 14.86 17.85
N GLY A 38 -7.62 13.61 18.25
CA GLY A 38 -7.93 13.15 19.60
C GLY A 38 -9.41 12.85 19.85
N ASP A 39 -10.27 12.92 18.83
CA ASP A 39 -11.61 12.35 18.92
C ASP A 39 -11.57 10.81 18.95
N GLU A 40 -12.74 10.21 19.24
CA GLU A 40 -12.89 8.76 19.35
C GLU A 40 -12.47 8.06 18.05
N PHE A 41 -12.85 8.61 16.90
CA PHE A 41 -12.55 8.05 15.59
C PHE A 41 -11.05 8.07 15.28
N SER A 42 -10.34 9.15 15.64
CA SER A 42 -8.89 9.27 15.48
C SER A 42 -8.15 8.12 16.15
N GLY A 43 -8.58 7.72 17.36
CA GLY A 43 -7.99 6.58 18.07
C GLY A 43 -8.30 5.23 17.39
N ASN A 44 -9.52 5.07 16.88
CA ASN A 44 -9.91 3.86 16.15
C ASN A 44 -9.15 3.72 14.83
N VAL A 45 -8.93 4.81 14.09
CA VAL A 45 -8.11 4.83 12.87
C VAL A 45 -6.66 4.46 13.16
N GLU A 46 -6.08 4.94 14.27
CA GLU A 46 -4.69 4.62 14.61
C GLU A 46 -4.48 3.12 14.84
N SER A 47 -5.35 2.48 15.64
CA SER A 47 -5.30 1.05 15.89
C SER A 47 -5.61 0.23 14.64
N LEU A 48 -6.62 0.64 13.87
CA LEU A 48 -6.96 -0.01 12.61
C LEU A 48 -5.79 -0.04 11.63
N LEU A 49 -5.11 1.10 11.41
CA LEU A 49 -4.00 1.18 10.47
C LEU A 49 -2.81 0.30 10.89
N TYR A 50 -2.57 0.12 12.19
CA TYR A 50 -1.54 -0.78 12.69
C TYR A 50 -1.87 -2.24 12.34
N ASP A 51 -3.08 -2.69 12.66
CA ASP A 51 -3.51 -4.07 12.41
C ASP A 51 -3.63 -4.40 10.92
N LEU A 52 -4.07 -3.45 10.09
CA LEU A 52 -4.10 -3.63 8.65
C LEU A 52 -2.72 -3.95 8.08
N ALA A 53 -1.65 -3.38 8.63
CA ALA A 53 -0.30 -3.72 8.23
C ALA A 53 0.18 -5.03 8.88
N GLU A 54 0.01 -5.17 10.19
CA GLU A 54 0.54 -6.30 10.97
C GLU A 54 -0.14 -7.63 10.65
N LEU A 55 -1.44 -7.63 10.38
CA LEU A 55 -2.22 -8.85 10.16
C LEU A 55 -2.49 -9.09 8.67
N GLY A 56 -2.58 -8.02 7.87
CA GLY A 56 -2.72 -8.11 6.42
C GLY A 56 -1.53 -8.72 5.69
N GLN A 57 -0.38 -8.86 6.35
CA GLN A 57 0.84 -9.41 5.75
C GLN A 57 0.84 -10.93 5.53
N TYR A 58 0.05 -11.68 6.30
CA TYR A 58 0.20 -13.14 6.39
C TYR A 58 -0.36 -13.91 5.19
N GLU A 59 -1.26 -13.29 4.41
CA GLU A 59 -1.85 -13.92 3.22
C GLU A 59 -1.79 -12.98 1.99
N PRO A 60 -0.60 -12.74 1.41
CA PRO A 60 -0.47 -11.95 0.18
C PRO A 60 -1.38 -12.48 -0.93
N GLY A 61 -2.00 -11.57 -1.68
CA GLY A 61 -3.01 -11.90 -2.71
C GLY A 61 -4.44 -12.01 -2.18
N LYS A 62 -4.67 -11.83 -0.88
CA LYS A 62 -6.02 -11.77 -0.27
C LYS A 62 -6.28 -10.40 0.36
N ASN A 63 -7.57 -10.05 0.44
CA ASN A 63 -8.01 -8.90 1.22
C ASN A 63 -8.03 -9.29 2.70
N TYR A 64 -7.38 -8.49 3.53
CA TYR A 64 -7.56 -8.50 4.99
C TYR A 64 -8.51 -7.38 5.38
N TYR A 65 -9.48 -7.66 6.24
CA TYR A 65 -10.46 -6.68 6.73
C TYR A 65 -10.41 -6.61 8.24
N GLU A 66 -10.61 -5.41 8.78
CA GLU A 66 -10.64 -5.18 10.22
C GLU A 66 -11.56 -4.00 10.56
N ASN A 67 -12.09 -3.99 11.78
CA ASN A 67 -12.86 -2.86 12.29
C ASN A 67 -12.59 -2.56 13.76
N TYR A 68 -12.58 -1.28 14.11
CA TYR A 68 -12.28 -0.81 15.46
C TYR A 68 -13.45 0.01 16.05
N PRO A 69 -14.21 -0.56 17.01
CA PRO A 69 -15.28 0.15 17.72
C PRO A 69 -14.83 0.76 19.07
N PHE A 70 -13.53 0.68 19.40
CA PHE A 70 -13.03 0.73 20.78
C PHE A 70 -13.31 2.03 21.54
N ARG A 71 -13.19 3.21 20.89
CA ARG A 71 -13.28 4.50 21.60
C ARG A 71 -14.64 5.17 21.61
N GLY A 72 -15.70 4.52 21.13
CA GLY A 72 -17.07 5.03 21.24
C GLY A 72 -17.96 4.70 20.05
N SER A 73 -18.73 5.66 19.56
CA SER A 73 -19.78 5.39 18.55
C SER A 73 -19.29 5.34 17.10
N GLN A 74 -18.11 5.92 16.84
CA GLN A 74 -17.58 6.08 15.49
C GLN A 74 -16.60 4.97 15.16
N VAL A 75 -17.12 3.88 14.61
CA VAL A 75 -16.33 2.71 14.19
C VAL A 75 -15.47 3.07 12.97
N ALA A 76 -14.21 2.62 12.96
CA ALA A 76 -13.36 2.67 11.78
C ALA A 76 -13.34 1.29 11.11
N TYR A 77 -13.55 1.25 9.81
CA TYR A 77 -13.53 0.04 8.98
C TYR A 77 -12.35 0.12 8.03
N GLY A 78 -11.69 -1.00 7.78
CA GLY A 78 -10.49 -1.01 6.96
C GLY A 78 -10.27 -2.28 6.16
N ARG A 79 -9.49 -2.12 5.09
CA ARG A 79 -9.00 -3.18 4.23
C ARG A 79 -7.54 -2.94 3.88
N SER A 80 -6.74 -3.99 3.88
CA SER A 80 -5.42 -4.01 3.27
C SER A 80 -5.28 -5.18 2.30
N THR A 81 -4.42 -5.03 1.30
CA THR A 81 -4.14 -6.09 0.32
C THR A 81 -2.73 -5.93 -0.21
N CYS A 82 -2.04 -7.05 -0.37
CA CYS A 82 -0.77 -7.14 -1.08
C CYS A 82 -0.93 -7.95 -2.36
N SER A 83 -0.08 -7.70 -3.35
CA SER A 83 0.11 -8.60 -4.48
C SER A 83 0.50 -10.00 -3.97
N GLY A 84 -0.06 -11.03 -4.59
CA GLY A 84 0.27 -12.43 -4.26
C GLY A 84 1.70 -12.84 -4.64
N SER A 85 2.44 -11.99 -5.35
CA SER A 85 3.87 -12.18 -5.66
C SER A 85 4.79 -11.87 -4.48
N LEU A 86 4.32 -11.13 -3.47
CA LEU A 86 5.15 -10.68 -2.35
C LEU A 86 5.36 -11.78 -1.31
N THR A 87 6.53 -11.76 -0.67
CA THR A 87 6.74 -12.48 0.59
C THR A 87 5.99 -11.80 1.73
N VAL A 88 5.86 -12.47 2.88
CA VAL A 88 5.23 -11.89 4.08
C VAL A 88 5.96 -10.61 4.51
N ASP A 89 7.29 -10.64 4.58
CA ASP A 89 8.11 -9.50 5.00
C ASP A 89 8.04 -8.32 4.00
N ASP A 90 8.02 -8.61 2.70
CA ASP A 90 7.87 -7.59 1.66
C ASP A 90 6.46 -6.98 1.69
N CYS A 91 5.44 -7.80 1.92
CA CYS A 91 4.06 -7.35 2.07
C CYS A 91 3.93 -6.43 3.30
N TYR A 92 4.48 -6.83 4.45
CA TYR A 92 4.52 -5.98 5.64
C TYR A 92 5.20 -4.64 5.38
N SER A 93 6.39 -4.68 4.77
CA SER A 93 7.13 -3.48 4.40
C SER A 93 6.35 -2.58 3.44
N CYS A 94 5.57 -3.17 2.53
CA CYS A 94 4.68 -2.44 1.64
C CYS A 94 3.53 -1.79 2.42
N LEU A 95 2.82 -2.55 3.25
CA LEU A 95 1.68 -2.06 4.02
C LEU A 95 2.08 -0.96 5.01
N LEU A 96 3.26 -1.03 5.62
CA LEU A 96 3.81 0.07 6.43
C LEU A 96 3.99 1.35 5.61
N LYS A 97 4.45 1.25 4.35
CA LYS A 97 4.52 2.42 3.45
C LYS A 97 3.12 2.94 3.11
N ALA A 98 2.14 2.06 2.91
CA ALA A 98 0.75 2.45 2.69
C ALA A 98 0.17 3.18 3.91
N VAL A 99 0.43 2.71 5.14
CA VAL A 99 0.04 3.38 6.39
C VAL A 99 0.66 4.78 6.48
N VAL A 100 1.95 4.93 6.19
CA VAL A 100 2.61 6.24 6.18
C VAL A 100 2.01 7.14 5.09
N ALA A 101 1.78 6.60 3.90
CA ALA A 101 1.19 7.33 2.78
C ALA A 101 -0.21 7.85 3.13
N VAL A 102 -1.11 7.01 3.63
CA VAL A 102 -2.48 7.43 3.93
C VAL A 102 -2.52 8.48 5.05
N LYS A 103 -1.64 8.37 6.05
CA LYS A 103 -1.52 9.38 7.13
C LYS A 103 -1.05 10.73 6.61
N ASN A 104 -0.15 10.74 5.62
CA ASN A 104 0.41 11.96 5.03
C ASN A 104 -0.55 12.60 4.00
N TRP A 105 -1.08 11.80 3.07
CA TRP A 105 -1.88 12.30 1.94
C TRP A 105 -3.35 12.50 2.32
N CYS A 106 -3.92 11.63 3.15
CA CYS A 106 -5.29 11.72 3.64
C CYS A 106 -5.34 12.21 5.08
N TYR A 107 -4.51 13.21 5.40
CA TYR A 107 -4.39 13.77 6.75
C TYR A 107 -5.77 14.13 7.34
N MET A 108 -6.08 13.50 8.48
CA MET A 108 -7.34 13.61 9.22
C MET A 108 -8.62 13.30 8.45
N ALA A 109 -8.58 12.64 7.29
CA ALA A 109 -9.79 12.33 6.53
C ALA A 109 -10.64 11.28 7.27
N ILE A 110 -11.97 11.36 7.20
CA ILE A 110 -12.83 10.29 7.73
C ILE A 110 -12.77 8.99 6.90
N GLY A 111 -12.08 9.06 5.76
CA GLY A 111 -11.80 7.92 4.90
C GLY A 111 -10.63 8.22 3.98
N GLY A 112 -9.83 7.21 3.71
CA GLY A 112 -8.65 7.33 2.86
C GLY A 112 -8.33 6.00 2.21
N GLN A 113 -8.05 6.04 0.91
CA GLN A 113 -7.53 4.92 0.13
C GLN A 113 -6.19 5.31 -0.48
N VAL A 114 -5.22 4.41 -0.42
CA VAL A 114 -3.92 4.55 -1.08
C VAL A 114 -3.51 3.25 -1.75
N GLU A 115 -2.94 3.35 -2.92
CA GLU A 115 -2.16 2.28 -3.56
C GLU A 115 -0.69 2.71 -3.51
N VAL A 116 0.21 1.85 -3.04
CA VAL A 116 1.65 2.15 -2.97
C VAL A 116 2.43 0.93 -3.42
N GLY A 117 3.01 0.98 -4.61
CA GLY A 117 3.78 -0.14 -5.15
C GLY A 117 2.87 -1.35 -5.43
N GLU A 118 3.04 -2.43 -4.66
CA GLU A 118 2.30 -3.69 -4.82
C GLU A 118 1.29 -3.93 -3.69
N CYS A 119 0.86 -2.89 -2.98
CA CYS A 119 -0.17 -2.99 -1.96
C CYS A 119 -1.17 -1.82 -1.99
N ASP A 120 -2.37 -2.09 -1.47
CA ASP A 120 -3.46 -1.13 -1.28
C ASP A 120 -3.89 -1.13 0.20
N LEU A 121 -4.29 0.03 0.68
CA LEU A 121 -4.90 0.22 1.99
C LEU A 121 -6.07 1.19 1.87
N ARG A 122 -7.21 0.83 2.45
CA ARG A 122 -8.39 1.68 2.55
C ARG A 122 -8.95 1.68 3.97
N TYR A 123 -9.37 2.84 4.46
CA TYR A 123 -10.23 2.95 5.65
C TYR A 123 -11.39 3.92 5.42
N GLU A 124 -12.48 3.70 6.13
CA GLU A 124 -13.69 4.52 6.08
C GLU A 124 -14.38 4.57 7.46
N GLN A 125 -15.28 5.53 7.63
CA GLN A 125 -16.19 5.63 8.80
C GLN A 125 -17.51 4.86 8.61
N TYR A 126 -17.62 4.06 7.56
CA TYR A 126 -18.77 3.21 7.26
C TYR A 126 -18.30 1.83 6.80
N ASP A 127 -19.16 0.84 6.97
CA ASP A 127 -18.90 -0.51 6.50
C ASP A 127 -18.97 -0.58 4.96
N PHE A 128 -17.91 -1.07 4.32
CA PHE A 128 -17.80 -1.19 2.85
C PHE A 128 -17.45 -2.61 2.40
N VAL A 129 -17.56 -3.59 3.30
CA VAL A 129 -17.24 -5.00 3.08
C VAL A 129 -18.45 -5.76 2.52
#